data_AF-A6HBV3-F1
#
_entry.id   AF-A6HBV3-F1
#
_cell.length_a   1.000
_cell.length_b   1.000
_cell.length_c   1.000
_cell.angle_alpha   90.00
_cell.angle_beta   90.00
_cell.angle_gamma   90.00
#
_symmetry.space_group_name_H-M   'P 1'
#
loop_
_entity.id
_entity.type
_entity.pdbx_description
1 polymer ?
#
loop_
_entity_poly.entity_id
_entity_poly.type
_entity_poly.pdbx_seq_one_letter_code
_entity_poly.pdbx_strand_id
1 'polypeptide(L)'
;MAPERLRSRTVSAFKLRGLLLRSEATKYLTEALQSVTELELEENLEKIIDAVEKQPLSSNMIERSVVEAAVQECSQSVDETIEHIFNIIGAFDIPHFIYNSERKKFLPLSMTNHAAPTIFGTARDKAELYRERYTILHQRTHRHELFTPPVIGSHPDESGSKFQLKTIETLLGSTSKVGDVIVLGMITQLKEFHSGLYTEACFVLAEGCFEDQVFHANAFGFPPTEPSSTT
;
A
#
# COMPACT_ATOMS: atom_id res chain seq x y z
N MET A 1 40.56 10.66 -27.00
CA MET A 1 40.09 9.72 -28.06
C MET A 1 39.63 10.53 -29.29
N ALA A 2 39.78 10.04 -30.52
CA ALA A 2 39.28 10.76 -31.71
C ALA A 2 37.74 10.81 -31.69
N PRO A 3 37.09 11.96 -31.95
CA PRO A 3 35.64 12.15 -31.75
C PRO A 3 34.78 11.20 -32.60
N GLU A 4 35.23 10.85 -33.81
CA GLU A 4 34.55 9.89 -34.69
C GLU A 4 34.56 8.45 -34.12
N ARG A 5 35.63 8.07 -33.40
CA ARG A 5 35.70 6.75 -32.75
C ARG A 5 34.77 6.67 -31.54
N LEU A 6 34.65 7.76 -30.76
CA LEU A 6 33.72 7.85 -29.63
C LEU A 6 32.28 7.66 -30.10
N ARG A 7 31.88 8.46 -31.09
CA ARG A 7 30.54 8.41 -31.67
C ARG A 7 30.17 7.00 -32.16
N SER A 8 31.08 6.33 -32.87
CA SER A 8 30.85 4.98 -33.38
C SER A 8 30.64 3.95 -32.25
N ARG A 9 31.44 4.03 -31.18
CA ARG A 9 31.31 3.15 -30.01
C ARG A 9 29.99 3.38 -29.27
N THR A 10 29.64 4.64 -29.02
CA THR A 10 28.37 5.02 -28.37
C THR A 10 27.16 4.49 -29.14
N VAL A 11 27.10 4.70 -30.46
CA VAL A 11 25.99 4.22 -31.29
C VAL A 11 25.95 2.69 -31.32
N SER A 12 27.10 2.02 -31.37
CA SER A 12 27.17 0.56 -31.40
C SER A 12 26.70 -0.06 -30.08
N ALA A 13 27.04 0.52 -28.94
CA ALA A 13 26.62 0.05 -27.62
C ALA A 13 25.10 0.06 -27.46
N PHE A 14 24.44 1.15 -27.85
CA PHE A 14 22.97 1.25 -27.81
C PHE A 14 22.31 0.25 -28.78
N LYS A 15 22.88 0.08 -29.98
CA LYS A 15 22.36 -0.89 -30.97
C LYS A 15 22.44 -2.33 -30.49
N LEU A 16 23.50 -2.71 -29.76
CA LEU A 16 23.63 -4.04 -29.17
C LEU A 16 22.52 -4.35 -28.16
N ARG A 17 21.93 -3.30 -27.56
CA ARG A 17 20.80 -3.37 -26.62
C ARG A 17 19.44 -3.10 -27.29
N GLY A 18 19.40 -3.08 -28.63
CA GLY A 18 18.16 -2.87 -29.40
C GLY A 18 17.65 -1.44 -29.44
N LEU A 19 18.45 -0.47 -28.97
CA LEU A 19 18.11 0.94 -28.90
C LEU A 19 18.74 1.74 -30.05
N LEU A 20 17.99 2.73 -30.56
CA LEU A 20 18.41 3.59 -31.67
C LEU A 20 18.47 5.05 -31.21
N LEU A 21 19.69 5.58 -31.06
CA LEU A 21 19.89 6.98 -30.71
C LEU A 21 19.54 7.90 -31.89
N ARG A 22 18.71 8.93 -31.63
CA ARG A 22 18.51 10.04 -32.59
C ARG A 22 19.77 10.90 -32.69
N SER A 23 19.86 11.72 -33.75
CA SER A 23 21.02 12.59 -34.00
C SER A 23 21.36 13.49 -32.81
N GLU A 24 20.37 14.17 -32.23
CA GLU A 24 20.55 15.06 -31.08
C GLU A 24 20.99 14.31 -29.81
N ALA A 25 20.46 13.12 -29.58
CA ALA A 25 20.84 12.26 -28.45
C ALA A 25 22.30 11.76 -28.60
N THR A 26 22.67 11.35 -29.82
CA THR A 26 24.04 10.92 -30.15
C THR A 26 25.04 12.06 -29.93
N LYS A 27 24.70 13.26 -30.39
CA LYS A 27 25.55 14.46 -30.24
C LYS A 27 25.78 14.77 -28.76
N TYR A 28 24.69 14.88 -28.00
CA TYR A 28 24.74 15.17 -26.56
C TYR A 28 25.58 14.13 -25.80
N LEU A 29 25.35 12.83 -26.03
CA LEU A 29 26.06 11.77 -25.31
C LEU A 29 27.55 11.72 -25.68
N THR A 30 27.89 12.00 -26.94
CA THR A 30 29.29 12.09 -27.38
C THR A 30 30.01 13.27 -26.72
N GLU A 31 29.33 14.42 -26.56
CA GLU A 31 29.85 15.59 -25.84
C GLU A 31 30.03 15.30 -24.35
N ALA A 32 29.04 14.66 -23.71
CA ALA A 32 29.08 14.30 -22.28
C ALA A 32 30.20 13.30 -21.93
N LEU A 33 30.50 12.36 -22.84
CA LEU A 33 31.53 11.33 -22.64
C LEU A 33 32.92 11.76 -23.14
N GLN A 34 33.08 12.99 -23.63
CA GLN A 34 34.34 13.44 -24.25
C GLN A 34 35.51 13.49 -23.26
N SER A 35 35.23 13.76 -21.97
CA SER A 35 36.22 13.83 -20.89
C SER A 35 36.49 12.48 -20.20
N VAL A 36 35.77 11.42 -20.56
CA VAL A 36 35.89 10.09 -19.94
C VAL A 36 37.06 9.32 -20.56
N THR A 37 37.81 8.59 -19.73
CA THR A 37 38.94 7.78 -20.22
C THR A 37 38.47 6.55 -21.01
N GLU A 38 39.32 5.98 -21.88
CA GLU A 38 38.93 4.80 -22.68
C GLU A 38 38.61 3.56 -21.84
N LEU A 39 39.18 3.48 -20.63
CA LEU A 39 38.95 2.38 -19.68
C LEU A 39 37.58 2.50 -19.02
N GLU A 40 37.15 3.72 -18.66
CA GLU A 40 35.87 3.97 -17.98
C GLU A 40 34.70 4.11 -18.96
N LEU A 41 34.98 4.23 -20.27
CA LEU A 41 33.96 4.49 -21.27
C LEU A 41 32.93 3.35 -21.37
N GLU A 42 33.39 2.09 -21.33
CA GLU A 42 32.49 0.93 -21.45
C GLU A 42 31.58 0.82 -20.23
N GLU A 43 32.14 0.98 -19.02
CA GLU A 43 31.37 0.96 -17.78
C GLU A 43 30.35 2.10 -17.72
N ASN A 44 30.72 3.31 -18.14
CA ASN A 44 29.80 4.45 -18.15
C ASN A 44 28.71 4.29 -19.21
N LEU A 45 29.03 3.74 -20.39
CA LEU A 45 28.03 3.44 -21.41
C LEU A 45 27.03 2.40 -20.91
N GLU A 46 27.47 1.34 -20.23
CA GLU A 46 26.60 0.32 -19.66
C GLU A 46 25.65 0.92 -18.61
N LYS A 47 26.17 1.72 -17.66
CA LYS A 47 25.36 2.43 -16.66
C LYS A 47 24.31 3.33 -17.29
N ILE A 48 24.69 4.11 -18.30
CA ILE A 48 23.77 5.03 -18.99
C ILE A 48 22.70 4.25 -19.76
N ILE A 49 23.05 3.13 -20.41
CA ILE A 49 22.07 2.30 -21.12
C ILE A 49 21.08 1.67 -20.12
N ASP A 50 21.55 1.15 -19.00
CA ASP A 50 20.68 0.59 -17.96
C ASP A 50 19.75 1.67 -17.38
N ALA A 51 20.24 2.90 -17.19
CA ALA A 51 19.41 4.03 -16.77
C ALA A 51 18.35 4.42 -17.82
N VAL A 52 18.68 4.34 -19.11
CA VAL A 52 17.71 4.55 -20.20
C VAL A 52 16.64 3.46 -20.21
N GLU A 53 17.01 2.19 -20.03
CA GLU A 53 16.08 1.05 -20.03
C GLU A 53 15.09 1.07 -18.85
N LYS A 54 15.46 1.71 -17.72
CA LYS A 54 14.58 1.91 -16.55
C LYS A 54 13.51 2.98 -16.75
N GLN A 55 13.67 3.87 -17.73
CA GLN A 55 12.71 4.93 -17.99
C GLN A 55 11.46 4.38 -18.71
N PRO A 56 10.29 5.04 -18.59
CA PRO A 56 9.09 4.65 -19.32
C PRO A 56 9.18 5.01 -20.81
N LEU A 57 9.91 4.19 -21.58
CA LEU A 57 10.15 4.40 -23.00
C LEU A 57 8.88 4.17 -23.83
N SER A 58 8.56 5.11 -24.71
CA SER A 58 7.46 4.98 -25.67
C SER A 58 7.86 4.24 -26.96
N SER A 59 9.16 4.17 -27.26
CA SER A 59 9.72 3.46 -28.40
C SER A 59 11.21 3.15 -28.19
N ASN A 60 11.79 2.32 -29.06
CA ASN A 60 13.24 2.06 -29.07
C ASN A 60 14.05 3.19 -29.73
N MET A 61 13.39 4.25 -30.22
CA MET A 61 14.04 5.45 -30.75
C MET A 61 14.29 6.43 -29.60
N ILE A 62 15.53 6.50 -29.15
CA ILE A 62 15.91 7.26 -27.95
C ILE A 62 16.16 8.72 -28.29
N GLU A 63 15.36 9.59 -27.68
CA GLU A 63 15.45 11.04 -27.82
C GLU A 63 16.44 11.66 -26.83
N ARG A 64 16.81 12.92 -27.09
CA ARG A 64 17.79 13.63 -26.26
C ARG A 64 17.36 13.69 -24.79
N SER A 65 16.09 13.98 -24.51
CA SER A 65 15.56 14.11 -23.15
C SER A 65 15.76 12.85 -22.30
N VAL A 66 15.60 11.67 -22.90
CA VAL A 66 15.78 10.36 -22.25
C VAL A 66 17.25 10.15 -21.87
N VAL A 67 18.16 10.46 -22.79
CA VAL A 67 19.61 10.34 -22.53
C VAL A 67 20.09 11.38 -21.53
N GLU A 68 19.58 12.61 -21.60
CA GLU A 68 19.91 13.68 -20.67
C GLU A 68 19.52 13.33 -19.24
N ALA A 69 18.32 12.76 -19.04
CA ALA A 69 17.90 12.23 -17.74
C ALA A 69 18.81 11.08 -17.25
N ALA A 70 19.14 10.13 -18.12
CA ALA A 70 20.02 9.00 -17.77
C ALA A 70 21.45 9.45 -17.42
N VAL A 71 22.00 10.39 -18.17
CA VAL A 71 23.32 10.98 -17.90
C VAL A 71 23.30 11.75 -16.58
N GLN A 72 22.23 12.49 -16.26
CA GLN A 72 22.09 13.15 -14.96
C GLN A 72 22.03 12.16 -13.81
N GLU A 73 21.25 11.07 -13.92
CA GLU A 73 21.21 9.99 -12.94
C GLU A 73 22.58 9.34 -12.72
N CYS A 74 23.35 9.13 -13.79
CA CYS A 74 24.69 8.55 -13.71
C CYS A 74 25.76 9.54 -13.23
N SER A 75 25.56 10.84 -13.48
CA SER A 75 26.50 11.93 -13.12
C SER A 75 26.26 12.44 -11.71
N GLN A 76 25.11 12.13 -11.11
CA GLN A 76 24.96 12.07 -9.67
C GLN A 76 25.85 10.93 -9.18
N SER A 77 27.17 11.21 -9.13
CA SER A 77 28.11 10.44 -8.33
C SER A 77 27.45 10.20 -6.99
N VAL A 78 27.58 8.97 -6.50
CA VAL A 78 27.27 8.52 -5.13
C VAL A 78 27.70 9.56 -4.10
N ASP A 79 26.88 10.58 -3.94
CA ASP A 79 27.02 11.63 -2.95
C ASP A 79 25.62 11.74 -2.39
N GLU A 80 25.53 11.28 -1.16
CA GLU A 80 24.31 11.06 -0.41
C GLU A 80 23.51 9.80 -0.82
N THR A 81 24.10 8.62 -0.57
CA THR A 81 23.44 7.80 0.46
C THR A 81 23.35 8.66 1.72
N ILE A 82 22.38 9.59 1.77
CA ILE A 82 21.69 9.82 3.02
C ILE A 82 21.09 8.45 3.28
N GLU A 83 21.87 7.62 3.98
CA GLU A 83 21.33 6.51 4.70
C GLU A 83 20.26 7.20 5.56
N HIS A 84 18.99 6.99 5.18
CA HIS A 84 17.81 7.56 5.81
C HIS A 84 17.65 6.93 7.20
N ILE A 85 18.70 6.99 8.03
CA ILE A 85 18.81 6.40 9.36
C ILE A 85 17.72 6.98 10.25
N PHE A 86 17.39 8.25 10.05
CA PHE A 86 16.41 8.96 10.84
C PHE A 86 15.60 9.93 9.98
N ASN A 87 14.29 9.71 9.94
CA ASN A 87 13.34 10.60 9.29
C ASN A 87 12.27 11.00 10.30
N ILE A 88 11.84 12.26 10.21
CA ILE A 88 10.65 12.75 10.90
C ILE A 88 9.56 12.86 9.84
N ILE A 89 8.49 12.09 9.99
CA ILE A 89 7.33 12.12 9.10
C ILE A 89 6.30 13.06 9.72
N GLY A 90 6.01 14.18 9.06
CA GLY A 90 4.97 15.09 9.49
C GLY A 90 3.59 14.46 9.35
N ALA A 91 2.62 14.92 10.17
CA ALA A 91 1.27 14.36 10.16
C ALA A 91 0.56 14.46 8.79
N PHE A 92 0.88 15.50 8.00
CA PHE A 92 0.34 15.71 6.64
C PHE A 92 1.16 15.04 5.54
N ASP A 93 2.33 14.47 5.89
CA ASP A 93 3.22 13.75 4.97
C ASP A 93 3.02 12.24 5.05
N ILE A 94 2.15 11.77 5.95
CA ILE A 94 1.80 10.34 6.08
C ILE A 94 1.15 9.89 4.76
N PRO A 95 1.69 8.86 4.09
CA PRO A 95 1.12 8.39 2.85
C PRO A 95 -0.27 7.81 3.11
N HIS A 96 -1.26 8.33 2.39
CA HIS A 96 -2.66 7.95 2.60
C HIS A 96 -3.01 6.69 1.78
N PHE A 97 -3.47 5.66 2.47
CA PHE A 97 -3.91 4.40 1.88
C PHE A 97 -5.35 4.09 2.26
N ILE A 98 -6.11 3.56 1.29
CA ILE A 98 -7.49 3.13 1.47
C ILE A 98 -7.56 1.61 1.31
N TYR A 99 -8.23 0.93 2.25
CA TYR A 99 -8.47 -0.51 2.13
C TYR A 99 -9.55 -0.78 1.09
N ASN A 100 -9.22 -1.58 0.08
CA ASN A 100 -10.17 -2.07 -0.91
C ASN A 100 -10.62 -3.49 -0.52
N SER A 101 -11.91 -3.65 -0.19
CA SER A 101 -12.49 -4.92 0.27
C SER A 101 -12.55 -6.00 -0.80
N GLU A 102 -12.72 -5.63 -2.07
CA GLU A 102 -12.76 -6.56 -3.21
C GLU A 102 -11.38 -7.17 -3.47
N ARG A 103 -10.34 -6.33 -3.51
CA ARG A 103 -8.94 -6.72 -3.72
C ARG A 103 -8.27 -7.22 -2.44
N LYS A 104 -8.89 -7.00 -1.28
CA LYS A 104 -8.36 -7.25 0.07
C LYS A 104 -6.96 -6.66 0.27
N LYS A 105 -6.75 -5.43 -0.22
CA LYS A 105 -5.45 -4.74 -0.21
C LYS A 105 -5.61 -3.26 0.10
N PHE A 106 -4.59 -2.68 0.71
CA PHE A 106 -4.45 -1.23 0.81
C PHE A 106 -3.94 -0.67 -0.52
N LEU A 107 -4.64 0.34 -1.04
CA LEU A 107 -4.28 1.05 -2.25
C LEU A 107 -3.88 2.48 -1.91
N PRO A 108 -2.83 3.04 -2.52
CA PRO A 108 -2.54 4.47 -2.40
C PRO A 108 -3.78 5.28 -2.80
N LEU A 109 -4.04 6.39 -2.10
CA LEU A 109 -5.20 7.25 -2.38
C LEU A 109 -5.28 7.66 -3.86
N SER A 110 -4.13 7.96 -4.48
CA SER A 110 -4.01 8.33 -5.90
C SER A 110 -4.48 7.24 -6.88
N MET A 111 -4.57 5.99 -6.43
CA MET A 111 -5.04 4.86 -7.23
C MET A 111 -6.52 4.51 -6.94
N THR A 112 -7.23 5.37 -6.22
CA THR A 112 -8.62 5.15 -5.82
C THR A 112 -9.51 6.28 -6.34
N ASN A 113 -10.84 6.10 -6.24
CA ASN A 113 -11.81 7.14 -6.57
C ASN A 113 -12.14 8.08 -5.38
N HIS A 114 -11.39 7.97 -4.27
CA HIS A 114 -11.59 8.83 -3.11
C HIS A 114 -11.00 10.23 -3.35
N ALA A 115 -11.69 11.25 -2.85
CA ALA A 115 -11.21 12.62 -2.90
C ALA A 115 -9.99 12.81 -1.97
N ALA A 116 -9.12 13.75 -2.31
CA ALA A 116 -8.04 14.15 -1.42
C ALA A 116 -8.59 14.77 -0.12
N PRO A 117 -7.99 14.49 1.05
CA PRO A 117 -8.44 15.07 2.31
C PRO A 117 -8.23 16.59 2.32
N THR A 118 -9.15 17.30 2.95
CA THR A 118 -9.08 18.76 3.14
C THR A 118 -9.36 19.11 4.59
N ILE A 119 -8.89 20.27 5.05
CA ILE A 119 -9.09 20.74 6.43
C ILE A 119 -10.59 20.93 6.74
N PHE A 120 -11.35 21.39 5.74
CA PHE A 120 -12.80 21.62 5.85
C PHE A 120 -13.56 20.52 5.11
N GLY A 121 -13.57 19.33 5.70
CA GLY A 121 -14.27 18.17 5.17
C GLY A 121 -15.78 18.36 5.05
N THR A 122 -16.38 17.53 4.21
CA THR A 122 -17.81 17.38 3.99
C THR A 122 -18.45 16.51 5.07
N ALA A 123 -19.79 16.49 5.11
CA ALA A 123 -20.53 15.55 5.96
C ALA A 123 -20.22 14.07 5.64
N ARG A 124 -19.86 13.77 4.38
CA ARG A 124 -19.44 12.42 3.97
C ARG A 124 -18.11 12.05 4.63
N ASP A 125 -17.14 12.96 4.66
CA ASP A 125 -15.82 12.69 5.27
C ASP A 125 -15.96 12.35 6.76
N LYS A 126 -16.89 13.00 7.46
CA LYS A 126 -17.23 12.65 8.85
C LYS A 126 -17.78 11.23 8.98
N ALA A 127 -18.60 10.76 8.04
CA ALA A 127 -19.14 9.40 8.05
C ALA A 127 -18.06 8.37 7.71
N GLU A 128 -17.21 8.67 6.72
CA GLU A 128 -16.12 7.79 6.29
C GLU A 128 -15.08 7.58 7.39
N LEU A 129 -14.80 8.58 8.23
CA LEU A 129 -13.94 8.43 9.42
C LEU A 129 -14.30 7.20 10.27
N TYR A 130 -15.58 6.99 10.55
CA TYR A 130 -16.03 5.85 11.36
C TYR A 130 -16.10 4.55 10.55
N ARG A 131 -16.45 4.63 9.25
CA ARG A 131 -16.50 3.47 8.36
C ARG A 131 -15.11 2.89 8.10
N GLU A 132 -14.11 3.73 7.90
CA GLU A 132 -12.72 3.30 7.71
C GLU A 132 -12.18 2.63 8.97
N ARG A 133 -12.41 3.23 10.16
CA ARG A 133 -12.06 2.61 11.45
C ARG A 133 -12.70 1.23 11.62
N TYR A 134 -14.00 1.11 11.33
CA TYR A 134 -14.67 -0.19 11.32
C TYR A 134 -14.03 -1.15 10.33
N THR A 135 -13.77 -0.70 9.10
CA THR A 135 -13.28 -1.53 7.99
C THR A 135 -11.90 -2.11 8.28
N ILE A 136 -10.99 -1.29 8.82
CA ILE A 136 -9.65 -1.73 9.23
C ILE A 136 -9.73 -2.78 10.33
N LEU A 137 -10.58 -2.59 11.34
CA LEU A 137 -10.75 -3.57 12.41
C LEU A 137 -11.46 -4.84 11.93
N HIS A 138 -12.45 -4.71 11.06
CA HIS A 138 -13.18 -5.82 10.48
C HIS A 138 -12.25 -6.72 9.66
N GLN A 139 -11.47 -6.16 8.72
CA GLN A 139 -10.53 -6.96 7.93
C GLN A 139 -9.45 -7.62 8.79
N ARG A 140 -8.98 -6.94 9.86
CA ARG A 140 -7.98 -7.47 10.79
C ARG A 140 -8.54 -8.64 11.59
N THR A 141 -9.74 -8.45 12.14
CA THR A 141 -10.43 -9.47 12.92
C THR A 141 -10.68 -10.72 12.07
N HIS A 142 -11.13 -10.55 10.82
CA HIS A 142 -11.39 -11.68 9.92
C HIS A 142 -10.12 -12.47 9.53
N ARG A 143 -8.92 -11.87 9.62
CA ARG A 143 -7.65 -12.56 9.36
C ARG A 143 -7.13 -13.33 10.57
N HIS A 144 -7.70 -13.11 11.76
CA HIS A 144 -7.30 -13.83 12.96
C HIS A 144 -7.77 -15.28 12.90
N GLU A 145 -6.96 -16.21 13.41
CA GLU A 145 -7.20 -17.66 13.31
C GLU A 145 -8.57 -18.10 13.85
N LEU A 146 -8.99 -17.50 14.97
CA LEU A 146 -10.28 -17.77 15.62
C LEU A 146 -11.50 -17.31 14.79
N PHE A 147 -11.33 -16.38 13.87
CA PHE A 147 -12.41 -15.79 13.06
C PHE A 147 -12.30 -16.14 11.57
N THR A 148 -11.21 -16.80 11.17
CA THR A 148 -11.00 -17.20 9.78
C THR A 148 -11.90 -18.39 9.47
N PRO A 149 -12.76 -18.32 8.44
CA PRO A 149 -13.66 -19.42 8.10
C PRO A 149 -12.89 -20.73 7.85
N PRO A 150 -13.47 -21.90 8.17
CA PRO A 150 -12.83 -23.18 7.89
C PRO A 150 -12.54 -23.33 6.40
N VAL A 151 -11.34 -23.84 6.08
CA VAL A 151 -10.93 -24.12 4.71
C VAL A 151 -11.64 -25.41 4.27
N ILE A 152 -12.19 -25.41 3.06
CA ILE A 152 -12.86 -26.60 2.50
C ILE A 152 -11.86 -27.77 2.47
N GLY A 153 -12.15 -28.83 3.21
CA GLY A 153 -11.29 -30.02 3.33
C GLY A 153 -10.47 -30.14 4.62
N SER A 154 -10.60 -29.22 5.58
CA SER A 154 -9.96 -29.35 6.90
C SER A 154 -10.50 -30.53 7.70
N HIS A 155 -9.64 -31.24 8.43
CA HIS A 155 -10.03 -32.34 9.31
C HIS A 155 -10.99 -31.84 10.43
N PRO A 156 -12.04 -32.61 10.79
CA PRO A 156 -13.02 -32.21 11.80
C PRO A 156 -12.42 -31.93 13.19
N ASP A 157 -11.26 -32.52 13.51
CA ASP A 157 -10.56 -32.34 14.80
C ASP A 157 -9.64 -31.10 14.86
N GLU A 158 -9.33 -30.43 13.74
CA GLU A 158 -8.57 -29.16 13.74
C GLU A 158 -9.46 -27.92 13.91
N SER A 159 -10.78 -28.10 13.90
CA SER A 159 -11.75 -27.02 14.10
C SER A 159 -12.03 -26.83 15.59
N GLY A 160 -11.07 -26.22 16.31
CA GLY A 160 -11.39 -25.57 17.60
C GLY A 160 -12.59 -24.61 17.44
N SER A 161 -13.17 -24.12 18.54
CA SER A 161 -14.35 -23.24 18.46
C SER A 161 -14.03 -21.95 17.70
N LYS A 162 -14.34 -21.93 16.40
CA LYS A 162 -14.22 -20.73 15.57
C LYS A 162 -15.41 -19.83 15.82
N PHE A 163 -15.13 -18.54 15.89
CA PHE A 163 -16.14 -17.50 16.06
C PHE A 163 -16.56 -16.98 14.70
N GLN A 164 -17.87 -16.85 14.48
CA GLN A 164 -18.43 -16.24 13.28
C GLN A 164 -19.07 -14.91 13.63
N LEU A 165 -18.57 -13.83 13.01
CA LEU A 165 -19.18 -12.51 13.17
C LEU A 165 -20.52 -12.45 12.42
N LYS A 166 -21.53 -11.86 13.05
CA LYS A 166 -22.81 -11.52 12.41
C LYS A 166 -22.92 -10.01 12.26
N THR A 167 -23.46 -9.56 11.13
CA THR A 167 -23.77 -8.15 10.90
C THR A 167 -25.06 -7.75 11.62
N ILE A 168 -25.18 -6.48 12.01
CA ILE A 168 -26.38 -5.96 12.69
C ILE A 168 -27.63 -6.14 11.81
N GLU A 169 -27.51 -5.91 10.50
CA GLU A 169 -28.59 -6.14 9.52
C GLU A 169 -29.12 -7.60 9.55
N THR A 170 -28.23 -8.58 9.75
CA THR A 170 -28.62 -10.00 9.82
C THR A 170 -29.48 -10.27 11.05
N LEU A 171 -29.16 -9.61 12.18
CA LEU A 171 -29.94 -9.73 13.41
C LEU A 171 -31.30 -9.05 13.25
N LEU A 172 -31.31 -7.82 12.75
CA LEU A 172 -32.53 -7.05 12.52
C LEU A 172 -33.49 -7.69 11.51
N GLY A 173 -32.97 -8.53 10.60
CA GLY A 173 -33.77 -9.33 9.68
C GLY A 173 -34.35 -10.61 10.27
N SER A 174 -33.94 -11.00 11.49
CA SER A 174 -34.43 -12.21 12.15
C SER A 174 -35.75 -11.95 12.86
N THR A 175 -36.70 -12.87 12.73
CA THR A 175 -38.01 -12.82 13.41
C THR A 175 -38.07 -13.68 14.67
N SER A 176 -36.97 -14.33 15.04
CA SER A 176 -36.89 -15.26 16.16
C SER A 176 -35.63 -14.99 16.97
N LYS A 177 -35.62 -15.42 18.23
CA LYS A 177 -34.44 -15.37 19.08
C LYS A 177 -33.22 -15.98 18.38
N VAL A 178 -32.12 -15.23 18.34
CA VAL A 178 -30.83 -15.69 17.83
C VAL A 178 -29.87 -15.84 19.01
N GLY A 179 -29.55 -17.09 19.35
CA GLY A 179 -28.50 -17.40 20.33
C GLY A 179 -27.09 -17.29 19.74
N ASP A 180 -26.09 -17.24 20.62
CA ASP A 180 -24.66 -17.33 20.33
C ASP A 180 -24.23 -16.44 19.16
N VAL A 181 -24.32 -15.12 19.38
CA VAL A 181 -24.04 -14.09 18.40
C VAL A 181 -22.82 -13.30 18.85
N ILE A 182 -21.88 -13.11 17.93
CA ILE A 182 -20.75 -12.18 18.11
C ILE A 182 -20.86 -11.09 17.05
N VAL A 183 -20.85 -9.83 17.47
CA VAL A 183 -20.90 -8.66 16.59
C VAL A 183 -19.67 -7.81 16.81
N LEU A 184 -19.00 -7.42 15.71
CA LEU A 184 -18.08 -6.29 15.74
C LEU A 184 -18.89 -4.99 15.58
N GLY A 185 -18.81 -4.10 16.56
CA GLY A 185 -19.59 -2.87 16.56
C GLY A 185 -18.90 -1.72 17.30
N MET A 186 -19.40 -0.50 17.09
CA MET A 186 -18.94 0.69 17.81
C MET A 186 -19.92 1.05 18.92
N ILE A 187 -19.41 1.30 20.13
CA ILE A 187 -20.22 1.82 21.24
C ILE A 187 -20.48 3.30 21.00
N THR A 188 -21.75 3.71 20.93
CA THR A 188 -22.15 5.12 20.75
C THR A 188 -22.55 5.81 22.05
N GLN A 189 -22.82 5.05 23.10
CA GLN A 189 -23.14 5.58 24.42
C GLN A 189 -22.69 4.58 25.49
N LEU A 190 -21.91 5.03 26.47
CA LEU A 190 -21.40 4.17 27.52
C LEU A 190 -22.44 3.96 28.63
N LYS A 191 -22.53 2.73 29.14
CA LYS A 191 -23.04 2.40 30.48
C LYS A 191 -21.93 1.65 31.23
N GLU A 192 -21.90 1.75 32.55
CA GLU A 192 -20.78 1.25 33.38
C GLU A 192 -20.40 -0.22 33.07
N PHE A 193 -19.10 -0.47 32.89
CA PHE A 193 -18.50 -1.79 32.69
C PHE A 193 -17.62 -2.16 33.88
N HIS A 194 -17.58 -3.46 34.22
CA HIS A 194 -16.96 -3.95 35.46
C HIS A 194 -15.42 -4.05 35.39
N SER A 195 -14.83 -4.17 34.20
CA SER A 195 -13.37 -4.26 33.98
C SER A 195 -13.02 -3.83 32.55
N GLY A 196 -11.83 -3.25 32.34
CA GLY A 196 -11.36 -2.77 31.04
C GLY A 196 -11.72 -1.31 30.72
N LEU A 197 -10.92 -0.64 29.90
CA LEU A 197 -11.16 0.75 29.48
C LEU A 197 -12.08 0.79 28.25
N TYR A 198 -13.37 0.54 28.46
CA TYR A 198 -14.38 0.70 27.44
C TYR A 198 -14.89 2.15 27.45
N THR A 199 -14.81 2.83 26.31
CA THR A 199 -15.25 4.23 26.17
C THR A 199 -16.20 4.39 24.99
N GLU A 200 -16.90 5.52 24.94
CA GLU A 200 -17.65 5.91 23.75
C GLU A 200 -16.72 5.95 22.53
N ALA A 201 -17.22 5.51 21.37
CA ALA A 201 -16.50 5.31 20.11
C ALA A 201 -15.47 4.18 20.10
N CYS A 202 -15.35 3.36 21.15
CA CYS A 202 -14.61 2.09 21.07
C CYS A 202 -15.30 1.10 20.14
N PHE A 203 -14.51 0.41 19.33
CA PHE A 203 -14.94 -0.77 18.59
C PHE A 203 -14.70 -2.03 19.42
N VAL A 204 -15.71 -2.87 19.54
CA VAL A 204 -15.74 -4.03 20.42
C VAL A 204 -16.35 -5.24 19.70
N LEU A 205 -15.92 -6.42 20.12
CA LEU A 205 -16.64 -7.67 19.91
C LEU A 205 -17.62 -7.84 21.07
N ALA A 206 -18.91 -7.85 20.76
CA ALA A 206 -19.96 -8.06 21.73
C ALA A 206 -20.57 -9.45 21.49
N GLU A 207 -20.50 -10.31 22.51
CA GLU A 207 -21.06 -11.66 22.49
C GLU A 207 -22.38 -11.67 23.28
N GLY A 208 -23.41 -12.32 22.74
CA GLY A 208 -24.71 -12.37 23.39
C GLY A 208 -25.80 -13.06 22.58
N CYS A 209 -27.04 -12.73 22.90
CA CYS A 209 -28.22 -13.16 22.15
C CYS A 209 -29.04 -11.97 21.66
N PHE A 210 -29.80 -12.16 20.58
CA PHE A 210 -30.67 -11.15 20.01
C PHE A 210 -32.13 -11.63 20.07
N GLU A 211 -33.02 -10.81 20.63
CA GLU A 211 -34.44 -11.10 20.78
C GLU A 211 -35.20 -9.77 20.84
N ASP A 212 -36.39 -9.71 20.22
CA ASP A 212 -37.28 -8.54 20.27
C ASP A 212 -36.61 -7.19 19.97
N GLN A 213 -35.77 -7.15 18.91
CA GLN A 213 -35.02 -5.97 18.48
C GLN A 213 -33.96 -5.47 19.48
N VAL A 214 -33.61 -6.27 20.48
CA VAL A 214 -32.61 -5.94 21.50
C VAL A 214 -31.48 -6.97 21.46
N PHE A 215 -30.24 -6.49 21.43
CA PHE A 215 -29.05 -7.31 21.59
C PHE A 215 -28.63 -7.34 23.06
N HIS A 216 -28.78 -8.51 23.69
CA HIS A 216 -28.40 -8.76 25.08
C HIS A 216 -26.97 -9.27 25.13
N ALA A 217 -26.02 -8.35 25.31
CA ALA A 217 -24.60 -8.68 25.42
C ALA A 217 -24.28 -9.33 26.79
N ASN A 218 -23.64 -10.49 26.76
CA ASN A 218 -23.12 -11.21 27.91
C ASN A 218 -21.67 -10.85 28.19
N ALA A 219 -20.89 -10.59 27.14
CA ALA A 219 -19.47 -10.26 27.23
C ALA A 219 -19.06 -9.23 26.17
N PHE A 220 -18.03 -8.45 26.51
CA PHE A 220 -17.37 -7.52 25.61
C PHE A 220 -15.88 -7.84 25.56
N GLY A 221 -15.32 -7.85 24.36
CA GLY A 221 -13.88 -7.96 24.10
C GLY A 221 -13.44 -6.92 23.07
N PHE A 222 -12.15 -6.62 23.03
CA PHE A 222 -11.60 -5.87 21.90
C PHE A 222 -11.33 -6.80 20.72
N PRO A 223 -11.47 -6.32 19.46
CA PRO A 223 -10.98 -7.07 18.32
C PRO A 223 -9.48 -7.36 18.48
N PRO A 224 -9.01 -8.57 18.17
CA PRO A 224 -7.64 -8.98 18.43
C PRO A 224 -6.65 -8.03 17.75
N THR A 225 -5.55 -7.75 18.46
CA THR A 225 -4.43 -6.97 17.92
C THR A 225 -3.63 -7.86 16.97
N GLU A 226 -3.15 -7.28 15.87
CA GLU A 226 -2.26 -7.95 14.94
C GLU A 226 -0.83 -7.44 15.16
N PRO A 227 0.17 -8.32 15.37
CA PRO A 227 1.55 -7.90 15.52
C PRO A 227 2.09 -7.41 14.17
N SER A 228 3.06 -6.49 14.21
CA SER A 228 3.65 -5.90 13.00
C SER A 228 4.32 -6.92 12.07
N SER A 229 4.69 -8.10 12.57
CA SER A 229 5.21 -9.20 11.75
C SER A 229 4.15 -9.88 10.88
N THR A 230 2.87 -9.68 11.19
CA THR A 230 1.72 -10.30 10.49
C THR A 230 1.01 -9.31 9.57
N THR A 231 1.19 -8.01 9.80
CA THR A 231 0.66 -6.90 8.97
C THR A 231 1.52 -6.68 7.74
#